data_AF-A0A957VP39-F1
#
_entry.id   AF-A0A957VP39-F1
#
_cell.length_a   1.000
_cell.length_b   1.000
_cell.length_c   1.000
_cell.angle_alpha   90.00
_cell.angle_beta   90.00
_cell.angle_gamma   90.00
#
_symmetry.space_group_name_H-M   'P 1'
#
loop_
_entity.id
_entity.type
_entity.pdbx_description
1 polymer ?
#
loop_
_entity_poly.entity_id
_entity_poly.type
_entity_poly.pdbx_seq_one_letter_code
_entity_poly.pdbx_strand_id
1 'polypeptide(L)'
;YNVTSFSLSAAEVRDMVTSHFPDAVITFAPDDKRAAIVDSWPADLDDSAARRDWGWHPQYDAESAFRDYLVPNIRERYGKGRAGAKIED
;
A
#
# COMPACT_ATOMS: atom_id res chain seq x y z
N TYR A 1 -6.02 -0.56 -23.03
CA TYR A 1 -6.96 -0.82 -21.93
C TYR A 1 -6.36 -0.30 -20.64
N ASN A 2 -7.08 0.54 -19.90
CA ASN A 2 -6.76 0.80 -18.50
C ASN A 2 -7.19 -0.44 -17.69
N VAL A 3 -6.47 -0.76 -16.62
CA VAL A 3 -6.71 -1.96 -15.82
C VAL A 3 -6.32 -1.60 -14.39
N THR A 4 -7.27 -1.49 -13.45
CA THR A 4 -6.89 -1.09 -12.07
C THR A 4 -7.65 -1.83 -10.97
N SER A 5 -7.20 -1.61 -9.73
CA SER A 5 -7.56 -2.36 -8.52
C SER A 5 -7.93 -1.40 -7.38
N PHE A 6 -7.09 -0.43 -7.05
CA PHE A 6 -7.41 0.66 -6.11
C PHE A 6 -6.45 1.83 -6.30
N SER A 7 -6.91 3.03 -5.94
CA SER A 7 -6.12 4.26 -5.88
C SER A 7 -6.17 4.80 -4.45
N LEU A 8 -5.00 4.98 -3.82
CA LEU A 8 -4.90 5.40 -2.43
C LEU A 8 -4.08 6.67 -2.31
N SER A 9 -4.51 7.54 -1.41
CA SER A 9 -3.69 8.63 -0.90
C SER A 9 -2.61 8.12 0.05
N ALA A 10 -1.58 8.94 0.24
CA ALA A 10 -0.54 8.65 1.23
C ALA A 10 -1.10 8.57 2.67
N ALA A 11 -2.18 9.31 2.95
CA ALA A 11 -2.87 9.27 4.23
C ALA A 11 -3.62 7.94 4.46
N GLU A 12 -4.33 7.42 3.45
CA GLU A 12 -5.00 6.12 3.55
C GLU A 12 -4.01 4.97 3.73
N VAL A 13 -2.86 5.02 3.04
CA VAL A 13 -1.77 4.07 3.26
C VAL A 13 -1.27 4.16 4.70
N ARG A 14 -1.05 5.37 5.24
CA ARG A 14 -0.67 5.54 6.65
C ARG A 14 -1.69 4.88 7.58
N ASP A 15 -2.97 5.16 7.37
CA ASP A 15 -4.04 4.67 8.26
C ASP A 15 -4.16 3.14 8.22
N MET A 16 -4.00 2.52 7.05
CA MET A 16 -3.90 1.06 6.93
C MET A 16 -2.65 0.49 7.60
N VAL A 17 -1.51 1.16 7.51
CA VAL A 17 -0.28 0.69 8.17
C VAL A 17 -0.43 0.79 9.69
N THR A 18 -0.91 1.91 10.21
CA THR A 18 -1.04 2.12 11.67
C THR A 18 -2.11 1.23 12.31
N SER A 19 -3.14 0.80 11.56
CA SER A 19 -4.09 -0.21 12.07
C SER A 19 -3.43 -1.58 12.33
N HIS A 20 -2.41 -1.94 11.56
CA HIS A 20 -1.70 -3.22 11.68
C HIS A 20 -0.40 -3.15 12.48
N PHE A 21 0.20 -1.96 12.55
CA PHE A 21 1.46 -1.65 13.23
C PHE A 21 1.31 -0.34 14.02
N PRO A 22 0.68 -0.37 15.22
CA PRO A 22 0.32 0.85 15.96
C PRO A 22 1.50 1.73 16.35
N ASP A 23 2.68 1.15 16.51
CA ASP A 23 3.92 1.88 16.86
C ASP A 23 4.62 2.50 15.64
N ALA A 24 4.09 2.31 14.43
CA ALA A 24 4.68 2.86 13.22
C ALA A 24 4.56 4.39 13.20
N VAL A 25 5.71 5.07 13.15
CA VAL A 25 5.78 6.52 13.00
C VAL A 25 5.94 6.85 11.52
N ILE A 26 4.92 7.48 10.94
CA ILE A 26 4.88 7.84 9.52
C ILE A 26 4.73 9.36 9.41
N THR A 27 5.65 9.98 8.68
CA THR A 27 5.64 11.43 8.41
C THR A 27 5.62 11.68 6.91
N PHE A 28 5.20 12.88 6.51
CA PHE A 28 5.18 13.30 5.11
C PHE A 28 6.13 14.48 4.92
N ALA A 29 7.10 14.31 4.04
CA ALA A 29 8.03 15.35 3.62
C ALA A 29 8.03 15.38 2.07
N PRO A 30 7.00 15.98 1.45
CA PRO A 30 6.88 16.02 0.00
C PRO A 30 8.04 16.82 -0.62
N ASP A 31 8.54 16.33 -1.74
CA ASP A 31 9.45 17.07 -2.62
C ASP A 31 8.61 17.70 -3.73
N ASP A 32 8.70 19.03 -3.88
CA ASP A 32 7.82 19.80 -4.78
C ASP A 32 7.89 19.32 -6.24
N LYS A 33 9.07 18.88 -6.70
CA LYS A 33 9.24 18.39 -8.08
C LYS A 33 8.55 17.04 -8.26
N ARG A 34 8.65 16.15 -7.28
CA ARG A 34 7.95 14.84 -7.32
C ARG A 34 6.45 15.00 -7.13
N ALA A 35 6.02 15.89 -6.23
CA ALA A 35 4.61 16.19 -6.03
C ALA A 35 3.97 16.69 -7.33
N ALA A 36 4.60 17.65 -8.02
CA ALA A 36 4.10 18.15 -9.31
C ALA A 36 3.97 17.05 -10.39
N ILE A 37 4.87 16.06 -10.37
CA ILE A 37 4.75 14.89 -11.27
C ILE A 37 3.55 14.03 -10.89
N VAL A 38 3.39 13.70 -9.60
CA VAL A 38 2.25 12.89 -9.11
C VAL A 38 0.93 13.61 -9.35
N ASP A 39 0.86 14.91 -9.12
CA ASP A 39 -0.33 15.75 -9.34
C ASP A 39 -0.71 15.84 -10.82
N SER A 40 0.21 15.54 -11.75
CA SER A 40 -0.09 15.47 -13.18
C SER A 40 -0.70 14.13 -13.62
N TRP A 41 -0.64 13.11 -12.78
CA TRP A 41 -1.21 11.79 -13.07
C TRP A 41 -2.71 11.75 -12.76
N PRO A 42 -3.49 10.90 -13.45
CA PRO A 42 -4.89 10.73 -13.11
C PRO A 42 -5.03 10.10 -11.71
N ALA A 43 -5.93 10.66 -10.89
CA ALA A 43 -6.23 10.11 -9.56
C ALA A 43 -6.89 8.72 -9.63
N ASP A 44 -7.58 8.41 -10.73
CA ASP A 44 -8.23 7.13 -10.97
C ASP A 44 -8.23 6.76 -12.46
N LEU A 45 -8.38 5.47 -12.77
CA LEU A 45 -8.36 4.92 -14.11
C LEU A 45 -9.68 4.22 -14.44
N ASP A 46 -10.40 4.71 -15.45
CA ASP A 46 -11.56 4.01 -16.00
C ASP A 46 -11.13 2.73 -16.71
N ASP A 47 -11.35 1.57 -16.07
CA ASP A 47 -11.03 0.24 -16.58
C ASP A 47 -12.22 -0.47 -17.28
N SER A 48 -13.31 0.26 -17.57
CA SER A 48 -14.56 -0.30 -18.14
C SER A 48 -14.34 -1.06 -19.46
N ALA A 49 -13.44 -0.56 -20.32
CA ALA A 49 -13.09 -1.22 -21.56
C ALA A 49 -12.47 -2.60 -21.33
N ALA A 50 -11.63 -2.76 -20.30
CA ALA A 50 -10.99 -4.04 -20.00
C ALA A 50 -11.99 -5.04 -19.43
N ARG A 51 -12.87 -4.56 -18.55
CA ARG A 51 -13.95 -5.36 -17.97
C ARG A 51 -14.87 -5.93 -19.05
N ARG A 52 -15.23 -5.09 -20.03
CA ARG A 52 -16.13 -5.45 -21.12
C ARG A 52 -15.48 -6.39 -22.14
N ASP A 53 -14.27 -6.06 -22.60
CA ASP A 53 -13.74 -6.70 -23.80
C ASP A 53 -13.08 -8.06 -23.51
N TRP A 54 -12.52 -8.25 -22.30
CA TRP A 54 -11.83 -9.48 -21.94
C TRP A 54 -12.06 -9.92 -20.48
N GLY A 55 -13.07 -9.36 -19.81
CA GLY A 55 -13.50 -9.81 -18.49
C GLY A 55 -12.52 -9.47 -17.37
N TRP A 56 -11.75 -8.37 -17.50
CA TRP A 56 -10.89 -7.91 -16.40
C TRP A 56 -11.68 -7.80 -15.10
N HIS A 57 -11.15 -8.40 -14.03
CA HIS A 57 -11.74 -8.37 -12.70
C HIS A 57 -10.62 -8.42 -11.65
N PRO A 58 -10.27 -7.30 -11.00
CA PRO A 58 -9.25 -7.30 -9.95
C PRO A 58 -9.73 -8.16 -8.78
N GLN A 59 -8.88 -9.07 -8.32
CA GLN A 59 -9.21 -9.98 -7.21
C GLN A 59 -8.98 -9.35 -5.83
N TYR A 60 -8.11 -8.34 -5.76
CA TYR A 60 -7.76 -7.65 -4.53
C TYR A 60 -8.23 -6.20 -4.59
N ASP A 61 -8.86 -5.77 -3.51
CA ASP A 61 -8.99 -4.37 -3.13
C ASP A 61 -7.83 -3.98 -2.19
N ALA A 62 -7.81 -2.73 -1.73
CA ALA A 62 -6.76 -2.24 -0.84
C ALA A 62 -6.69 -3.05 0.47
N GLU A 63 -7.84 -3.31 1.11
CA GLU A 63 -7.88 -4.00 2.40
C GLU A 63 -7.36 -5.44 2.28
N SER A 64 -7.85 -6.20 1.31
CA SER A 64 -7.42 -7.57 1.05
C SER A 64 -5.95 -7.64 0.62
N ALA A 65 -5.46 -6.70 -0.20
CA ALA A 65 -4.05 -6.62 -0.55
C ALA A 65 -3.16 -6.40 0.69
N PHE A 66 -3.58 -5.53 1.61
CA PHE A 66 -2.85 -5.28 2.85
C PHE A 66 -2.90 -6.49 3.79
N ARG A 67 -4.11 -7.00 4.05
CA ARG A 67 -4.35 -8.10 5.00
C ARG A 67 -3.71 -9.41 4.56
N ASP A 68 -3.86 -9.78 3.29
CA ASP A 68 -3.54 -11.13 2.82
C ASP A 68 -2.12 -11.22 2.25
N TYR A 69 -1.57 -10.11 1.73
CA TYR A 69 -0.24 -10.10 1.13
C TYR A 69 0.76 -9.24 1.92
N LEU A 70 0.53 -7.93 2.08
CA LEU A 70 1.57 -7.05 2.61
C LEU A 70 1.89 -7.31 4.09
N VAL A 71 0.87 -7.30 4.96
CA VAL A 71 1.06 -7.39 6.42
C VAL A 71 1.74 -8.70 6.85
N PRO A 72 1.35 -9.90 6.37
CA PRO A 72 2.03 -11.14 6.72
C PRO A 72 3.51 -11.14 6.31
N ASN A 73 3.83 -10.67 5.10
CA ASN A 73 5.19 -10.64 4.58
C ASN A 73 6.08 -9.65 5.35
N ILE A 74 5.56 -8.48 5.71
CA ILE A 74 6.30 -7.51 6.52
C ILE A 74 6.57 -8.06 7.93
N ARG A 75 5.57 -8.70 8.56
CA ARG A 75 5.74 -9.36 9.87
C ARG A 75 6.78 -10.47 9.80
N GLU A 76 6.76 -11.30 8.77
CA GLU A 76 7.77 -12.35 8.60
C GLU A 76 9.18 -11.77 8.45
N ARG A 77 9.33 -10.76 7.59
CA ARG A 77 10.64 -10.17 7.27
C ARG A 77 11.28 -9.47 8.48
N TYR A 78 10.50 -8.72 9.25
CA TYR A 78 11.02 -7.86 10.32
C TYR A 78 10.76 -8.40 11.73
N GLY A 79 9.90 -9.41 11.90
CA GLY A 79 9.65 -10.07 13.19
C GLY A 79 10.80 -10.95 13.68
N LYS A 80 11.61 -11.51 12.76
CA LYS A 80 12.74 -12.39 13.09
C LYS A 80 13.91 -11.66 13.79
N GLY A 81 13.98 -10.32 13.72
CA GLY A 81 15.05 -9.51 14.33
C GLY A 81 14.89 -9.26 15.84
N ARG A 82 13.72 -9.51 16.44
CA ARG A 82 13.47 -9.24 17.88
C ARG A 82 13.77 -10.44 18.81
N ALA A 83 13.96 -11.64 18.28
CA ALA A 83 14.21 -12.83 19.08
C ALA A 83 15.70 -13.04 19.48
N GLY A 84 16.63 -12.28 18.90
CA GLY A 84 18.08 -12.45 19.12
C GLY A 84 18.74 -11.46 20.08
N ALA A 85 18.04 -10.41 20.52
CA ALA A 85 18.58 -9.43 21.46
C ALA A 85 18.16 -9.78 22.90
N LYS A 86 18.66 -10.91 23.43
CA LYS A 86 18.77 -11.04 24.88
C LYS A 86 19.98 -10.23 25.31
N ILE A 87 19.70 -9.24 26.14
CA ILE A 87 20.64 -8.37 26.84
C ILE A 87 21.49 -9.27 27.74
N GLU A 88 22.81 -9.30 27.53
CA GLU A 88 23.76 -9.70 28.56
C GLU A 88 24.09 -8.43 29.36
N ASP A 89 23.95 -8.54 30.68
CA ASP A 89 24.32 -7.54 31.70
C ASP A 89 25.83 -7.28 31.76
#